data_AF-A0A379JRN4-F1
#
_entry.id   AF-A0A379JRN4-F1
#
_cell.length_a   1.000
_cell.length_b   1.000
_cell.length_c   1.000
_cell.angle_alpha   90.00
_cell.angle_beta   90.00
_cell.angle_gamma   90.00
#
_symmetry.space_group_name_H-M   'P 1'
#
loop_
_entity.id
_entity.type
_entity.pdbx_description
1 polymer ?
#
loop_
_entity_poly.entity_id
_entity_poly.type
_entity_poly.pdbx_seq_one_letter_code
_entity_poly.pdbx_strand_id
1 'polypeptide(L)'
;MTGVTVTEALRASHAKPWAECADDAERLDAFNGFLLVANLDALFDRFLISFDDTGHLLTSARLSQSDLPGLGIHSGMTLRWLTREHRHYLQWHRERFLLGA
;
A
#
# COMPACT_ATOMS: atom_id res chain seq x y z
N MET A 1 9.82 2.29 0.34
CA MET A 1 9.61 2.56 1.76
C MET A 1 10.79 2.21 2.66
N THR A 2 11.18 0.95 2.90
CA THR A 2 12.06 0.65 4.06
C THR A 2 13.56 0.51 3.77
N GLY A 3 14.02 0.57 2.53
CA GLY A 3 15.44 0.26 2.24
C GLY A 3 15.76 -1.23 2.23
N VAL A 4 14.91 -2.08 2.83
CA VAL A 4 15.13 -3.52 3.02
C VAL A 4 15.37 -4.22 1.68
N THR A 5 16.46 -4.98 1.64
CA THR A 5 16.90 -5.81 0.50
C THR A 5 16.72 -7.31 0.77
N VAL A 6 16.27 -7.68 1.98
CA VAL A 6 15.95 -9.07 2.35
C VAL A 6 14.63 -9.45 1.67
N THR A 7 14.72 -10.14 0.55
CA THR A 7 13.58 -10.46 -0.32
C THR A 7 12.53 -11.31 0.40
N GLU A 8 12.93 -12.15 1.34
CA GLU A 8 12.06 -13.02 2.15
C GLU A 8 11.12 -12.24 3.08
N ALA A 9 11.48 -11.00 3.42
CA ALA A 9 10.65 -10.10 4.22
C ALA A 9 9.72 -9.22 3.37
N LEU A 10 9.89 -9.25 2.04
CA LEU A 10 9.10 -8.47 1.08
C LEU A 10 7.91 -9.28 0.58
N ARG A 11 6.79 -8.58 0.42
CA ARG A 11 5.54 -9.09 -0.14
C ARG A 11 5.09 -8.19 -1.27
N ALA A 12 4.58 -8.82 -2.33
CA ALA A 12 3.89 -8.14 -3.42
C ALA A 12 2.43 -7.92 -3.00
N SER A 13 2.15 -6.74 -2.45
CA SER A 13 0.82 -6.36 -1.99
C SER A 13 0.08 -5.70 -3.14
N HIS A 14 -1.14 -6.17 -3.43
CA HIS A 14 -1.96 -5.65 -4.52
C HIS A 14 -2.77 -4.43 -4.08
N ALA A 15 -2.80 -3.38 -4.90
CA ALA A 15 -3.65 -2.22 -4.63
C ALA A 15 -5.13 -2.52 -4.90
N LYS A 16 -5.43 -3.25 -5.97
CA LYS A 16 -6.74 -3.83 -6.23
C LYS A 16 -6.67 -5.35 -5.98
N PRO A 17 -7.41 -5.89 -5.00
CA PRO A 17 -7.40 -7.32 -4.69
C PRO A 17 -7.76 -8.17 -5.90
N TRP A 18 -7.13 -9.34 -5.99
CA TRP A 18 -7.33 -10.30 -7.08
C TRP A 18 -8.82 -10.59 -7.34
N ALA A 19 -9.61 -10.76 -6.26
CA ALA A 19 -11.03 -11.07 -6.34
C ALA A 19 -11.89 -9.97 -6.99
N GLU A 20 -11.43 -8.72 -6.98
CA GLU A 20 -12.15 -7.55 -7.51
C GLU A 20 -11.60 -7.09 -8.87
N CYS A 21 -10.53 -7.70 -9.37
CA CYS A 21 -10.01 -7.46 -10.71
C CYS A 21 -10.99 -7.96 -11.78
N ALA A 22 -11.22 -7.13 -12.80
CA ALA A 22 -12.18 -7.38 -13.87
C ALA A 22 -11.68 -8.44 -14.86
N ASP A 23 -10.37 -8.56 -15.04
CA ASP A 23 -9.73 -9.49 -15.96
C ASP A 23 -8.37 -9.99 -15.46
N ASP A 24 -7.79 -10.95 -16.18
CA ASP A 24 -6.46 -11.49 -15.90
C ASP A 24 -5.32 -10.51 -16.20
N ALA A 25 -5.58 -9.47 -17.01
CA ALA A 25 -4.58 -8.44 -17.28
C ALA A 25 -4.34 -7.60 -16.03
N GLU A 26 -5.39 -7.17 -15.31
CA GLU A 26 -5.26 -6.45 -14.03
C GLU A 26 -4.64 -7.32 -12.92
N ARG A 27 -4.86 -8.64 -12.95
CA ARG A 27 -4.32 -9.58 -11.96
C ARG A 27 -2.83 -9.80 -12.11
N LEU A 28 -2.33 -9.73 -13.35
CA LEU A 28 -0.92 -9.94 -13.69
C LEU A 28 -0.19 -8.62 -13.93
N ASP A 29 -0.86 -7.48 -13.77
CA ASP A 29 -0.25 -6.17 -13.94
C ASP A 29 0.71 -5.88 -12.79
N ALA A 30 1.99 -5.74 -13.11
CA ALA A 30 3.02 -5.36 -12.16
C ALA A 30 2.78 -3.97 -11.54
N PHE A 31 1.97 -3.11 -12.18
CA PHE A 31 1.58 -1.80 -11.67
C PHE A 31 0.40 -1.86 -10.68
N ASN A 32 -0.28 -3.01 -10.55
CA ASN A 32 -1.33 -3.26 -9.56
C ASN A 32 -0.78 -3.69 -8.19
N GLY A 33 0.49 -3.42 -7.89
CA GLY A 33 1.03 -3.78 -6.60
C GLY A 33 2.33 -3.07 -6.23
N PHE A 34 2.67 -3.18 -4.95
CA PHE A 34 3.87 -2.60 -4.38
C PHE A 34 4.64 -3.65 -3.57
N LEU A 35 5.96 -3.54 -3.59
CA LEU A 35 6.82 -4.32 -2.70
C LEU A 35 6.87 -3.66 -1.31
N LEU A 36 6.20 -4.31 -0.37
CA LEU A 36 6.06 -3.88 1.01
C LEU A 36 6.68 -4.90 1.96
N VAL A 37 7.14 -4.46 3.12
CA VAL A 37 7.49 -5.38 4.22
C VAL A 37 6.21 -5.93 4.84
N ALA A 38 6.28 -7.13 5.43
CA ALA A 38 5.11 -7.89 5.89
C ALA A 38 4.12 -7.12 6.78
N ASN A 39 4.61 -6.22 7.64
CA ASN A 39 3.78 -5.35 8.47
C ASN A 39 3.00 -4.32 7.64
N LEU A 40 3.65 -3.67 6.67
CA LEU A 40 3.01 -2.65 5.83
C LEU A 40 2.04 -3.29 4.83
N ASP A 41 2.40 -4.45 4.28
CA ASP A 41 1.50 -5.30 3.48
C ASP A 41 0.19 -5.59 4.22
N ALA A 42 0.26 -6.11 5.46
CA ALA A 42 -0.93 -6.41 6.25
C ALA A 42 -1.80 -5.18 6.58
N LEU A 43 -1.19 -3.98 6.71
CA LEU A 43 -1.93 -2.74 6.95
C LEU A 43 -2.55 -2.18 5.67
N PHE A 44 -1.86 -2.30 4.54
CA PHE A 44 -2.33 -1.84 3.24
C PHE A 44 -3.52 -2.68 2.77
N ASP A 45 -3.40 -4.01 2.81
CA ASP A 45 -4.49 -4.95 2.45
C ASP A 45 -5.78 -4.73 3.27
N ARG A 46 -5.66 -4.17 4.48
CA ARG A 46 -6.79 -3.86 5.37
C ARG A 46 -7.26 -2.41 5.29
N PHE A 47 -6.74 -1.63 4.36
CA PHE A 47 -7.02 -0.22 4.19
C PHE A 47 -6.75 0.62 5.45
N LEU A 48 -5.79 0.20 6.28
CA LEU A 48 -5.33 0.96 7.46
C LEU A 48 -4.24 1.97 7.09
N ILE A 49 -3.55 1.74 5.98
CA ILE A 49 -2.64 2.70 5.33
C ILE A 49 -2.93 2.79 3.83
N SER A 50 -2.51 3.87 3.19
CA SER A 50 -2.51 4.01 1.73
C SER A 50 -1.38 4.95 1.27
N PHE A 51 -1.35 5.34 0.00
CA PHE A 51 -0.38 6.31 -0.54
C PHE A 51 -1.07 7.38 -1.37
N ASP A 52 -0.64 8.63 -1.23
CA ASP A 52 -1.08 9.71 -2.10
C ASP A 52 -0.46 9.61 -3.51
N ASP A 53 -0.82 10.53 -4.40
CA ASP A 53 -0.34 10.55 -5.80
C ASP A 53 1.15 10.88 -5.95
N THR A 54 1.80 11.30 -4.87
CA THR A 54 3.24 11.52 -4.81
C THR A 54 3.97 10.38 -4.10
N GLY A 55 3.23 9.40 -3.58
CA GLY A 55 3.75 8.22 -2.91
C GLY A 55 3.99 8.40 -1.41
N HIS A 56 3.52 9.49 -0.79
CA HIS A 56 3.59 9.64 0.67
C HIS A 56 2.58 8.71 1.35
N LEU A 57 3.04 8.06 2.42
CA LEU A 57 2.22 7.19 3.24
C LEU A 57 1.10 7.98 3.93
N LEU A 58 -0.13 7.49 3.78
CA LEU A 58 -1.32 7.94 4.48
C LEU A 58 -1.69 6.92 5.56
N THR A 59 -2.13 7.38 6.73
CA THR A 59 -2.55 6.52 7.85
C THR A 59 -4.01 6.74 8.18
N SER A 60 -4.75 5.66 8.44
CA SER A 60 -6.16 5.73 8.86
C SER A 60 -6.28 6.33 10.27
N ALA A 61 -7.36 7.06 10.53
CA ALA A 61 -7.70 7.56 11.87
C ALA A 61 -7.92 6.44 12.90
N ARG A 62 -8.10 5.20 12.45
CA ARG A 62 -8.23 4.00 13.28
C ARG A 62 -6.91 3.55 13.91
N LEU A 63 -5.76 4.03 13.41
CA LEU A 63 -4.46 3.78 14.00
C LEU A 63 -4.12 4.89 14.99
N SER A 64 -3.84 4.54 16.24
CA SER A 64 -3.39 5.53 17.22
C SER A 64 -1.96 5.97 16.88
N GLN A 65 -1.62 7.23 17.14
CA GLN A 65 -0.25 7.72 16.91
C GLN A 65 0.80 6.95 17.73
N SER A 66 0.42 6.43 18.90
CA SER A 66 1.27 5.60 19.75
C SER A 66 1.58 4.23 19.16
N ASP A 67 0.71 3.67 18.29
CA ASP A 67 0.91 2.35 17.69
C ASP A 67 1.82 2.42 16.46
N LEU A 68 1.91 3.58 15.79
CA LEU A 68 2.65 3.75 14.53
C LEU A 68 4.11 3.26 14.62
N PRO A 69 4.90 3.60 15.67
CA PRO A 69 6.27 3.10 15.77
C PRO A 69 6.34 1.57 15.90
N GLY A 70 5.43 0.96 16.66
CA GLY A 70 5.34 -0.49 16.82
C GLY A 70 4.93 -1.21 15.54
N LEU A 71 4.18 -0.52 14.68
CA LEU A 71 3.80 -0.97 13.35
C LEU A 71 4.88 -0.72 12.29
N GLY A 72 6.02 -0.13 12.65
CA GLY A 72 7.10 0.22 11.72
C GLY A 72 6.74 1.38 10.78
N ILE A 73 5.79 2.24 11.20
CA ILE A 73 5.41 3.45 10.50
C ILE A 73 6.18 4.63 11.10
N HIS A 74 6.86 5.37 10.23
CA HIS A 74 7.62 6.56 10.56
C HIS A 74 7.17 7.73 9.69
N SER A 75 7.39 8.96 10.17
CA SER A 75 7.09 10.16 9.41
C SER A 75 7.92 10.23 8.13
N GLY A 76 7.30 10.69 7.04
CA GLY A 76 7.98 10.87 5.75
C GLY A 76 8.21 9.59 4.93
N MET A 77 7.61 8.46 5.32
CA MET A 77 7.70 7.24 4.52
C MET A 77 7.07 7.43 3.13
N THR A 78 7.84 7.07 2.10
CA THR A 78 7.41 7.16 0.70
C THR A 78 7.67 5.88 -0.09
N LEU A 79 6.85 5.67 -1.12
CA LEU A 79 7.12 4.68 -2.15
C LEU A 79 8.44 5.03 -2.86
N ARG A 80 9.28 4.02 -3.06
CA ARG A 80 10.57 4.20 -3.77
C ARG A 80 10.37 4.41 -5.27
N TRP A 81 9.30 3.84 -5.80
CA TRP A 81 8.95 3.87 -7.19
C TRP A 81 7.43 4.00 -7.29
N LEU A 82 7.01 5.03 -8.02
CA LEU A 82 5.62 5.31 -8.33
C LEU A 82 5.57 5.88 -9.73
N THR A 83 4.77 5.27 -10.59
CA THR A 83 4.59 5.70 -11.98
C THR A 83 3.13 6.05 -12.24
N ARG A 84 2.83 6.57 -13.43
CA ARG A 84 1.46 6.97 -13.79
C ARG A 84 0.52 5.78 -13.86
N GLU A 85 1.03 4.63 -14.28
CA GLU A 85 0.33 3.37 -14.41
C GLU A 85 -0.21 2.90 -13.07
N HIS A 86 0.51 3.09 -11.96
CA HIS A 86 0.01 2.73 -10.62
C HIS A 86 -1.16 3.59 -10.12
N ARG A 87 -1.33 4.81 -10.66
CA ARG A 87 -2.22 5.82 -10.07
C ARG A 87 -3.67 5.38 -10.03
N HIS A 88 -4.13 4.68 -11.07
CA HIS A 88 -5.52 4.23 -11.12
C HIS A 88 -5.81 3.14 -10.07
N TYR A 89 -4.88 2.20 -9.85
CA TYR A 89 -5.00 1.22 -8.78
C TYR A 89 -4.88 1.85 -7.39
N LEU A 90 -3.95 2.79 -7.20
CA LEU A 90 -3.84 3.54 -5.95
C LEU A 90 -5.08 4.39 -5.66
N GLN A 91 -5.68 5.00 -6.69
CA GLN A 91 -6.93 5.74 -6.54
C GLN A 91 -8.03 4.81 -6.04
N TRP A 92 -8.21 3.65 -6.68
CA TRP A 92 -9.18 2.65 -6.27
C TRP A 92 -8.96 2.19 -4.81
N HIS A 93 -7.71 1.99 -4.42
CA HIS A 93 -7.36 1.62 -3.05
C HIS A 93 -7.66 2.76 -2.07
N ARG A 94 -7.33 4.01 -2.44
CA ARG A 94 -7.59 5.19 -1.61
C ARG A 94 -9.08 5.42 -1.38
N GLU A 95 -9.92 5.17 -2.38
CA GLU A 95 -11.37 5.29 -2.23
C GLU A 95 -11.89 4.36 -1.12
N ARG A 96 -11.40 3.12 -1.04
CA ARG A 96 -11.73 2.19 0.07
C ARG A 96 -11.12 2.59 1.40
N PHE A 97 -9.88 3.06 1.38
CA PHE A 97 -9.23 3.65 2.56
C PHE A 97 -10.05 4.79 3.16
N LEU A 98 -10.62 5.67 2.33
CA LEU A 98 -11.45 6.79 2.79
C LEU A 98 -12.85 6.35 3.27
N LEU A 99 -13.41 5.28 2.70
CA LEU A 99 -14.70 4.72 3.15
C LEU A 99 -14.61 4.00 4.50
N GLY A 100 -13.44 3.47 4.85
CA GLY A 100 -13.20 2.73 6.09
C GLY A 100 -12.50 3.51 7.21
N ALA A 101 -12.22 4.80 6.98
CA ALA A 101 -11.58 5.72 7.92
C ALA A 101 -12.59 6.51 8.77
#